data_AF-A0A484KVC5-F1
#
_entry.id   AF-A0A484KVC5-F1
#
_cell.length_a   1.000
_cell.length_b   1.000
_cell.length_c   1.000
_cell.angle_alpha   90.00
_cell.angle_beta   90.00
_cell.angle_gamma   90.00
#
_symmetry.space_group_name_H-M   'P 1'
#
loop_
_entity.id
_entity.type
_entity.pdbx_description
1 polymer ?
#
loop_
_entity_poly.entity_id
_entity_poly.type
_entity_poly.pdbx_seq_one_letter_code
_entity_poly.pdbx_strand_id
1 'polypeptide(L)'
;MRAPLLPARFGIHVMAGMYEEYVTMSKSNVTLFGAGIGNTIITGRHNHNDGFTTSFSASLIVVGEGFIGAYMTVRNEAGTNKNQAVAMRASANHAAFYRCNFEGYQDTLYPEEGNQFYKECQIYGTIDFSNVGPLVGGEDGGGGTLVVVVADPPWDDDPMAPATTFDDDDDIIVGT
;
A
#
# COMPACT_ATOMS: atom_id res chain seq x y z
N MET A 1 9.02 -32.65 -22.43
CA MET A 1 7.95 -32.01 -21.65
C MET A 1 8.09 -30.50 -21.82
N ARG A 2 7.05 -29.79 -22.30
CA ARG A 2 7.05 -28.31 -22.30
C ARG A 2 6.69 -27.85 -20.90
N ALA A 3 7.45 -26.90 -20.34
CA ALA A 3 7.05 -26.22 -19.12
C ALA A 3 5.65 -25.60 -19.32
N PRO A 4 4.78 -25.58 -18.30
CA PRO A 4 3.51 -24.86 -18.39
C PRO A 4 3.81 -23.41 -18.77
N LEU A 5 3.12 -22.88 -19.77
CA LEU A 5 3.18 -21.45 -20.05
C LEU A 5 2.58 -20.75 -18.82
N LEU A 6 3.40 -19.98 -18.10
CA LEU A 6 2.89 -19.10 -17.05
C LEU A 6 1.76 -18.25 -17.66
N PRO A 7 0.68 -17.97 -16.90
CA PRO A 7 -0.39 -17.14 -17.40
C PRO A 7 0.17 -15.80 -17.90
N ALA A 8 -0.26 -15.36 -19.07
CA ALA A 8 0.23 -14.11 -19.66
C ALA A 8 -0.07 -12.92 -18.73
N ARG A 9 0.94 -12.06 -18.52
CA ARG A 9 0.82 -10.85 -17.70
C ARG A 9 0.09 -9.76 -18.49
N PHE A 10 -0.89 -9.12 -17.87
CA PHE A 10 -1.64 -8.02 -18.47
C PHE A 10 -1.15 -6.67 -17.90
N GLY A 11 -0.62 -5.81 -18.76
CA GLY A 11 -0.10 -4.50 -18.38
C GLY A 11 -1.13 -3.38 -18.56
N ILE A 12 -1.26 -2.53 -17.55
CA ILE A 12 -2.09 -1.32 -17.54
C ILE A 12 -1.18 -0.13 -17.26
N HIS A 13 -1.07 0.77 -18.22
CA HIS A 13 -0.39 2.05 -18.05
C HIS A 13 -1.40 3.11 -17.61
N VAL A 14 -1.18 3.71 -16.45
CA VAL A 14 -2.00 4.81 -15.93
C VAL A 14 -1.25 6.10 -16.16
N MET A 15 -1.90 7.05 -16.84
CA MET A 15 -1.29 8.34 -17.15
C MET A 15 -1.12 9.19 -15.87
N ALA A 16 -0.39 10.29 -15.99
CA ALA A 16 -0.33 11.27 -14.91
C ALA A 16 -1.71 11.87 -14.67
N GLY A 17 -2.11 11.98 -13.41
CA GLY A 17 -3.42 12.44 -12.98
C GLY A 17 -3.71 12.02 -11.54
N MET A 18 -4.69 12.71 -10.95
CA MET A 18 -5.32 12.33 -9.70
C MET A 18 -6.66 11.66 -10.02
N TYR A 19 -6.82 10.43 -9.54
CA TYR A 19 -7.97 9.57 -9.78
C TYR A 19 -8.68 9.36 -8.44
N GLU A 20 -9.76 10.10 -8.20
CA GLU A 20 -10.62 9.92 -7.01
C GLU A 20 -11.54 8.72 -7.21
N GLU A 21 -10.99 7.53 -7.05
CA GLU A 21 -11.63 6.25 -7.36
C GLU A 21 -11.26 5.19 -6.33
N TYR A 22 -12.22 4.29 -6.04
CA TYR A 22 -12.00 3.10 -5.22
C TYR A 22 -11.79 1.90 -6.14
N VAL A 23 -10.56 1.40 -6.21
CA VAL A 23 -10.15 0.41 -7.20
C VAL A 23 -9.92 -0.96 -6.55
N THR A 24 -10.52 -2.00 -7.11
CA THR A 24 -10.28 -3.40 -6.70
C THR A 24 -9.64 -4.21 -7.82
N MET A 25 -8.38 -4.60 -7.63
CA MET A 25 -7.59 -5.42 -8.54
C MET A 25 -7.73 -6.90 -8.20
N SER A 26 -8.72 -7.55 -8.81
CA SER A 26 -9.04 -8.97 -8.56
C SER A 26 -8.50 -9.95 -9.61
N LYS A 27 -7.98 -9.45 -10.73
CA LYS A 27 -7.40 -10.29 -11.80
C LYS A 27 -5.95 -10.62 -11.49
N SER A 28 -5.58 -11.90 -11.60
CA SER A 28 -4.21 -12.36 -11.43
C SER A 28 -3.29 -11.87 -12.55
N ASN A 29 -2.00 -11.73 -12.25
CA ASN A 29 -0.94 -11.35 -13.19
C ASN A 29 -1.18 -10.01 -13.89
N VAL A 30 -1.76 -9.04 -13.19
CA VAL A 30 -1.88 -7.67 -13.68
C VAL A 30 -0.66 -6.85 -13.23
N THR A 31 -0.14 -6.03 -14.12
CA THR A 31 0.80 -4.96 -13.77
C THR A 31 0.13 -3.62 -13.98
N LEU A 32 -0.01 -2.85 -12.91
CA LEU A 32 -0.45 -1.46 -12.93
C LEU A 32 0.78 -0.57 -12.74
N PHE A 33 1.12 0.23 -13.76
CA PHE A 33 2.26 1.14 -13.67
C PHE A 33 1.86 2.56 -14.04
N GLY A 34 2.22 3.51 -13.19
CA GLY A 34 1.94 4.93 -13.37
C GLY A 34 3.06 5.70 -14.06
N ALA A 35 2.86 7.02 -14.17
CA ALA A 35 3.82 7.97 -14.73
C ALA A 35 4.88 8.46 -13.71
N GLY A 36 4.86 7.95 -12.48
CA GLY A 36 5.77 8.32 -11.40
C GLY A 36 5.04 8.58 -10.08
N ILE A 37 5.80 8.45 -8.98
CA ILE A 37 5.38 8.88 -7.63
C ILE A 37 4.95 10.35 -7.68
N GLY A 38 3.79 10.67 -7.10
CA GLY A 38 3.21 12.01 -7.11
C GLY A 38 2.63 12.48 -8.45
N ASN A 39 2.90 11.78 -9.56
CA ASN A 39 2.35 12.09 -10.88
C ASN A 39 1.07 11.31 -11.18
N THR A 40 1.02 10.04 -10.77
CA THR A 40 -0.17 9.19 -10.86
C THR A 40 -0.64 8.87 -9.45
N ILE A 41 -1.81 9.39 -9.06
CA ILE A 41 -2.35 9.30 -7.70
C ILE A 41 -3.72 8.63 -7.75
N ILE A 42 -3.89 7.49 -7.10
CA ILE A 42 -5.20 6.90 -6.80
C ILE A 42 -5.56 7.36 -5.40
N THR A 43 -6.69 8.05 -5.23
CA THR A 43 -7.09 8.65 -3.95
C THR A 43 -8.54 8.34 -3.58
N GLY A 44 -8.82 8.33 -2.29
CA GLY A 44 -10.13 8.13 -1.69
C GLY A 44 -10.19 8.70 -0.28
N ARG A 45 -11.35 8.62 0.38
CA ARG A 45 -11.56 9.14 1.74
C ARG A 45 -12.47 8.28 2.62
N HIS A 46 -12.64 7.00 2.28
CA HIS A 46 -13.42 6.10 3.13
C HIS A 46 -12.68 5.89 4.45
N ASN A 47 -13.44 5.76 5.53
CA ASN A 47 -12.89 5.67 6.88
C ASN A 47 -13.89 5.07 7.87
N HIS A 48 -13.39 4.71 9.05
CA HIS A 48 -14.19 4.07 10.07
C HIS A 48 -15.34 4.95 10.61
N ASN A 49 -15.08 6.23 10.87
CA ASN A 49 -16.08 7.15 11.42
C ASN A 49 -17.28 7.37 10.49
N ASP A 50 -17.06 7.26 9.18
CA ASP A 50 -18.11 7.37 8.16
C ASP A 50 -18.78 6.01 7.86
N GLY A 51 -18.50 4.98 8.65
CA GLY A 51 -19.20 3.68 8.64
C GLY A 51 -18.54 2.58 7.81
N PHE A 52 -17.31 2.79 7.32
CA PHE A 52 -16.56 1.75 6.63
C PHE A 52 -15.82 0.86 7.64
N THR A 53 -15.64 -0.42 7.32
CA THR A 53 -14.68 -1.23 8.06
C THR A 53 -13.27 -0.86 7.60
N THR A 54 -12.25 -1.10 8.43
CA THR A 54 -10.84 -0.91 8.07
C THR A 54 -10.51 -1.56 6.72
N SER A 55 -10.90 -2.82 6.51
CA SER A 55 -10.59 -3.55 5.27
C SER A 55 -11.26 -2.99 4.00
N PHE A 56 -12.38 -2.27 4.15
CA PHE A 56 -13.13 -1.66 3.03
C PHE A 56 -12.96 -0.14 2.96
N SER A 57 -12.14 0.46 3.82
CA SER A 57 -11.77 1.88 3.72
C SER A 57 -10.65 2.14 2.69
N ALA A 58 -10.02 1.07 2.19
CA ALA A 58 -8.94 1.10 1.21
C ALA A 58 -9.32 1.81 -0.11
N SER A 59 -8.48 2.75 -0.54
CA SER A 59 -8.58 3.38 -1.87
C SER A 59 -8.18 2.40 -2.98
N LEU A 60 -7.17 1.55 -2.74
CA LEU A 60 -6.79 0.44 -3.62
C LEU A 60 -6.83 -0.89 -2.85
N ILE A 61 -7.59 -1.85 -3.38
CA ILE A 61 -7.65 -3.23 -2.88
C ILE A 61 -7.01 -4.16 -3.90
N VAL A 62 -6.00 -4.94 -3.49
CA VAL A 62 -5.32 -5.94 -4.32
C VAL A 62 -5.63 -7.34 -3.78
N VAL A 63 -6.32 -8.15 -4.57
CA VAL A 63 -6.60 -9.57 -4.26
C VAL A 63 -6.17 -10.52 -5.37
N GLY A 64 -5.78 -9.99 -6.54
CA GLY A 64 -5.25 -10.79 -7.64
C GLY A 64 -3.81 -11.22 -7.41
N GLU A 65 -3.55 -12.52 -7.39
CA GLU A 65 -2.18 -13.06 -7.26
C GLU A 65 -1.25 -12.61 -8.39
N GLY A 66 0.04 -12.40 -8.08
CA GLY A 66 1.03 -11.97 -9.06
C GLY A 66 0.88 -10.51 -9.51
N PHE A 67 0.10 -9.71 -8.77
CA PHE A 67 -0.08 -8.28 -9.01
C PHE A 67 1.26 -7.54 -8.89
N ILE A 68 1.49 -6.59 -9.80
CA ILE A 68 2.61 -5.66 -9.70
C ILE A 68 2.07 -4.24 -9.76
N GLY A 69 2.34 -3.45 -8.73
CA GLY A 69 2.17 -2.00 -8.73
C GLY A 69 3.51 -1.30 -8.90
N ALA A 70 3.61 -0.31 -9.79
CA ALA A 70 4.84 0.49 -9.89
C ALA A 70 4.61 1.96 -10.24
N TYR A 71 5.53 2.83 -9.79
CA TYR A 71 5.61 4.24 -10.21
C TYR A 71 4.30 5.03 -9.99
N MET A 72 3.70 4.90 -8.81
CA MET A 72 2.43 5.56 -8.51
C MET A 72 2.29 5.85 -7.01
N THR A 73 1.31 6.65 -6.70
CA THR A 73 0.90 6.99 -5.35
C THR A 73 -0.50 6.43 -5.10
N VAL A 74 -0.71 5.82 -3.93
CA VAL A 74 -2.03 5.40 -3.45
C VAL A 74 -2.30 6.09 -2.13
N ARG A 75 -3.41 6.82 -2.05
CA ARG A 75 -3.71 7.74 -0.95
C ARG A 75 -5.09 7.55 -0.33
N ASN A 76 -5.19 7.78 0.97
CA ASN A 76 -6.45 8.04 1.65
C ASN A 76 -6.41 9.39 2.38
N GLU A 77 -7.29 10.32 1.99
CA GLU A 77 -7.37 11.71 2.44
C GLU A 77 -8.43 11.93 3.53
N ALA A 78 -8.82 10.88 4.27
CA ALA A 78 -9.85 11.01 5.30
C ALA A 78 -9.47 12.00 6.42
N GLY A 79 -8.17 12.09 6.77
CA GLY A 79 -7.69 12.97 7.84
C GLY A 79 -7.56 12.27 9.19
N THR A 80 -6.81 12.89 10.11
CA THR A 80 -6.52 12.39 11.46
C THR A 80 -7.77 12.12 12.31
N ASN A 81 -8.83 12.91 12.13
CA ASN A 81 -10.07 12.83 12.91
C ASN A 81 -11.05 11.74 12.44
N LYS A 82 -10.66 10.92 11.45
CA LYS A 82 -11.53 9.92 10.83
C LYS A 82 -11.29 8.48 11.26
N ASN A 83 -10.35 8.28 12.19
CA ASN A 83 -9.89 6.96 12.62
C ASN A 83 -9.37 6.13 11.42
N GLN A 84 -9.51 4.81 11.43
CA GLN A 84 -8.91 3.91 10.44
C GLN A 84 -9.31 4.26 9.00
N ALA A 85 -8.33 4.53 8.14
CA ALA A 85 -8.52 4.99 6.78
C ALA A 85 -7.39 4.47 5.87
N VAL A 86 -7.60 3.28 5.31
CA VAL A 86 -6.57 2.56 4.56
C VAL A 86 -6.34 3.21 3.20
N ALA A 87 -5.09 3.43 2.81
CA ALA A 87 -4.74 3.83 1.45
C ALA A 87 -4.69 2.60 0.53
N MET A 88 -3.95 1.57 0.94
CA MET A 88 -3.81 0.34 0.15
C MET A 88 -3.95 -0.90 1.03
N ARG A 89 -4.78 -1.83 0.56
CA ARG A 89 -4.94 -3.18 1.14
C ARG A 89 -4.49 -4.23 0.15
N ALA A 90 -3.73 -5.22 0.60
CA ALA A 90 -3.30 -6.35 -0.21
C ALA A 90 -3.54 -7.68 0.51
N SER A 91 -4.23 -8.59 -0.17
CA SER A 91 -4.47 -9.99 0.24
C SER A 91 -4.21 -10.88 -0.98
N ALA A 92 -2.93 -11.04 -1.34
CA ALA A 92 -2.53 -11.70 -2.58
C ALA A 92 -1.12 -12.30 -2.49
N ASN A 93 -0.96 -13.53 -2.98
CA ASN A 93 0.36 -14.14 -3.12
C ASN A 93 1.14 -13.56 -4.30
N HIS A 94 2.44 -13.39 -4.09
CA HIS A 94 3.38 -12.86 -5.08
C HIS A 94 3.01 -11.45 -5.57
N ALA A 95 2.43 -10.62 -4.69
CA ALA A 95 2.21 -9.22 -4.99
C ALA A 95 3.53 -8.44 -4.82
N ALA A 96 3.82 -7.53 -5.74
CA ALA A 96 5.01 -6.69 -5.65
C ALA A 96 4.70 -5.22 -5.92
N PHE A 97 5.35 -4.34 -5.18
CA PHE A 97 5.23 -2.89 -5.30
C PHE A 97 6.62 -2.28 -5.45
N TYR A 98 6.80 -1.45 -6.49
CA TYR A 98 8.09 -0.84 -6.81
C TYR A 98 7.97 0.66 -7.06
N ARG A 99 8.70 1.47 -6.29
CA ARG A 99 8.60 2.95 -6.39
C ARG A 99 7.17 3.43 -6.29
N CYS A 100 6.52 3.03 -5.19
CA CYS A 100 5.18 3.48 -4.86
C CYS A 100 5.19 4.30 -3.57
N ASN A 101 4.31 5.29 -3.49
CA ASN A 101 3.99 5.93 -2.22
C ASN A 101 2.63 5.43 -1.72
N PHE A 102 2.56 5.11 -0.43
CA PHE A 102 1.34 4.82 0.29
C PHE A 102 1.13 5.92 1.32
N GLU A 103 -0.06 6.49 1.32
CA GLU A 103 -0.23 7.86 1.73
C GLU A 103 -1.51 8.01 2.57
N GLY A 104 -1.41 8.24 3.88
CA GLY A 104 -2.59 8.27 4.75
C GLY A 104 -2.27 8.73 6.18
N TYR A 105 -3.14 8.41 7.13
CA TYR A 105 -2.93 8.70 8.56
C TYR A 105 -2.96 7.41 9.37
N GLN A 106 -4.14 7.00 9.84
CA GLN A 106 -4.32 5.75 10.57
C GLN A 106 -4.57 4.58 9.62
N ASP A 107 -3.84 3.47 9.79
CA ASP A 107 -3.94 2.25 8.98
C ASP A 107 -3.58 2.42 7.49
N THR A 108 -2.63 3.31 7.14
CA THR A 108 -2.29 3.64 5.75
C THR A 108 -2.09 2.41 4.85
N LEU A 109 -1.31 1.41 5.29
CA LEU A 109 -1.00 0.20 4.55
C LEU A 109 -1.55 -1.03 5.28
N TYR A 110 -2.34 -1.84 4.58
CA TYR A 110 -2.92 -3.06 5.14
C TYR A 110 -2.51 -4.31 4.34
N PRO A 111 -1.33 -4.89 4.62
CA PRO A 111 -0.88 -6.13 4.00
C PRO A 111 -1.51 -7.34 4.72
N GLU A 112 -2.78 -7.61 4.40
CA GLU A 112 -3.64 -8.56 5.11
C GLU A 112 -3.17 -10.02 4.99
N GLU A 113 -2.92 -10.53 3.78
CA GLU A 113 -2.53 -11.93 3.56
C GLU A 113 -1.62 -12.13 2.34
N GLY A 114 -0.83 -13.21 2.36
CA GLY A 114 -0.01 -13.67 1.23
C GLY A 114 1.39 -13.07 1.18
N ASN A 115 2.23 -13.62 0.29
CA ASN A 115 3.61 -13.16 0.10
C ASN A 115 3.65 -11.86 -0.69
N GLN A 116 4.14 -10.78 -0.07
CA GLN A 116 4.15 -9.44 -0.65
C GLN A 116 5.55 -8.83 -0.57
N PHE A 117 5.92 -8.07 -1.60
CA PHE A 117 7.23 -7.44 -1.70
C PHE A 117 7.13 -5.95 -1.99
N TYR A 118 7.82 -5.13 -1.21
CA TYR A 118 7.79 -3.67 -1.32
C TYR A 118 9.22 -3.15 -1.46
N LYS A 119 9.54 -2.54 -2.61
CA LYS A 119 10.89 -2.05 -2.89
C LYS A 119 10.89 -0.59 -3.32
N GLU A 120 11.78 0.20 -2.73
CA GLU A 120 11.89 1.65 -2.99
C GLU A 120 10.53 2.36 -2.83
N CYS A 121 9.69 1.86 -1.92
CA CYS A 121 8.39 2.46 -1.61
C CYS A 121 8.50 3.32 -0.36
N GLN A 122 7.60 4.31 -0.23
CA GLN A 122 7.50 5.17 0.96
C GLN A 122 6.09 5.02 1.56
N ILE A 123 5.97 5.02 2.89
CA ILE A 123 4.69 4.87 3.59
C ILE A 123 4.54 6.02 4.57
N TYR A 124 3.60 6.92 4.31
CA TYR A 124 3.29 8.08 5.14
C TYR A 124 2.07 7.80 6.02
N GLY A 125 2.15 8.12 7.31
CA GLY A 125 1.08 7.84 8.27
C GLY A 125 1.43 8.29 9.68
N THR A 126 0.46 8.22 10.59
CA THR A 126 0.60 8.71 11.96
C THR A 126 0.45 7.60 13.01
N ILE A 127 -0.62 6.81 12.94
CA ILE A 127 -0.96 5.74 13.91
C ILE A 127 -1.14 4.45 13.13
N ASP A 128 -0.54 3.34 13.58
CA ASP A 128 -0.73 2.00 12.98
C ASP A 128 -0.60 2.01 11.43
N PHE A 129 0.31 2.82 10.89
CA PHE A 129 0.41 3.10 9.45
C PHE A 129 0.69 1.83 8.60
N SER A 130 1.12 0.74 9.23
CA SER A 130 1.13 -0.61 8.67
C SER A 130 0.44 -1.59 9.63
N ASN A 131 -0.66 -2.21 9.20
CA ASN A 131 -1.36 -3.21 10.00
C ASN A 131 -0.80 -4.61 9.70
N VAL A 132 0.37 -4.90 10.29
CA VAL A 132 0.91 -6.27 10.41
C VAL A 132 0.66 -6.66 11.86
N GLY A 133 -0.17 -7.68 12.11
CA GLY A 133 -0.47 -8.12 13.48
C GLY A 133 0.81 -8.46 14.28
N PRO A 134 0.77 -8.48 15.62
CA PRO A 134 1.94 -8.78 16.44
C PRO A 134 2.29 -10.27 16.35
N LEU A 135 3.04 -10.69 15.33
CA LEU A 135 3.67 -12.01 15.25
C LEU A 135 5.08 -11.88 14.67
N VAL A 136 6.04 -11.79 15.60
CA VAL A 136 7.48 -11.91 15.40
C VAL A 136 7.82 -13.34 15.00
N GLY A 137 8.56 -13.52 13.90
CA GLY A 137 9.36 -14.73 13.68
C GLY A 137 9.73 -14.99 12.22
N GLY A 138 11.04 -15.02 11.93
CA GLY A 138 11.55 -15.72 10.75
C GLY A 138 12.86 -15.20 10.17
N GLU A 139 13.99 -15.60 10.78
CA GLU A 139 15.29 -15.67 10.12
C GLU A 139 15.22 -16.68 8.95
N ASP A 140 15.59 -16.25 7.74
CA ASP A 140 16.43 -16.98 6.76
C ASP A 140 16.16 -16.55 5.29
N GLY A 141 17.16 -15.89 4.69
CA GLY A 141 17.47 -16.09 3.26
C GLY A 141 16.78 -15.21 2.20
N GLY A 142 17.16 -13.93 2.14
CA GLY A 142 17.28 -13.15 0.89
C GLY A 142 16.00 -12.60 0.26
N GLY A 143 15.72 -11.31 0.50
CA GLY A 143 14.69 -10.59 -0.27
C GLY A 143 14.37 -9.17 0.22
N GLY A 144 15.19 -8.19 -0.17
CA GLY A 144 14.90 -6.75 -0.30
C GLY A 144 14.46 -5.93 0.92
N THR A 145 15.26 -4.91 1.22
CA THR A 145 15.02 -3.85 2.22
C THR A 145 13.82 -2.97 1.86
N LEU A 146 12.86 -2.88 2.78
CA LEU A 146 11.84 -1.83 2.81
C LEU A 146 12.47 -0.60 3.47
N VAL A 147 12.54 0.52 2.78
CA VAL A 147 12.88 1.81 3.42
C VAL A 147 11.55 2.40 3.90
N VAL A 148 11.20 2.18 5.17
CA VAL A 148 10.03 2.82 5.76
C VAL A 148 10.40 4.27 6.06
N VAL A 149 9.86 5.22 5.30
CA VAL A 149 9.90 6.64 5.68
C VAL A 149 8.61 6.95 6.42
N VAL A 150 8.60 6.75 7.75
CA VAL A 150 7.49 7.23 8.58
C VAL A 150 7.63 8.75 8.70
N ALA A 151 6.80 9.47 7.97
CA ALA A 151 6.75 10.93 7.99
C ALA A 151 5.31 11.39 7.77
N ASP A 152 5.06 12.65 8.13
CA ASP A 152 3.80 13.30 7.80
C ASP A 152 3.58 13.32 6.27
N PRO A 153 2.33 13.15 5.82
CA PRO A 153 2.01 13.15 4.41
C PRO A 153 2.45 14.46 3.72
N PRO A 154 3.32 14.45 2.70
CA PRO A 154 3.91 15.66 2.13
C PRO A 154 2.93 16.61 1.41
N TRP A 155 1.69 16.19 1.16
CA TRP A 155 0.64 17.05 0.59
C TRP A 155 -0.27 17.65 1.66
N ASP A 156 -0.08 17.28 2.93
CA ASP A 156 -0.97 17.70 4.00
C ASP A 156 -0.35 18.81 4.85
N ASP A 157 -1.02 19.95 4.86
CA ASP A 157 -0.69 21.10 5.72
C ASP A 157 -1.50 21.08 7.04
N ASP A 158 -2.12 19.95 7.42
CA ASP A 158 -2.93 19.84 8.65
C ASP A 158 -2.07 20.17 9.91
N PRO A 159 -2.32 21.31 10.58
CA PRO A 159 -1.57 21.69 11.78
C PRO A 159 -1.86 20.79 12.99
N MET A 160 -2.82 19.86 12.87
CA MET A 160 -3.22 18.92 13.93
C MET A 160 -2.66 17.50 13.72
N ALA A 161 -1.83 17.26 12.71
CA ALA A 161 -1.13 15.99 12.57
C ALA A 161 -0.24 15.72 13.80
N PRO A 162 -0.43 14.62 14.55
CA PRO A 162 0.45 14.29 15.66
C PRO A 162 1.85 13.97 15.10
N ALA A 163 2.88 14.61 15.65
CA ALA A 163 4.27 14.36 15.26
C ALA A 163 4.58 12.87 15.30
N THR A 164 5.05 12.31 14.18
CA THR A 164 5.48 10.92 14.06
C THR A 164 6.55 10.60 15.11
N THR A 165 6.25 9.68 16.04
CA THR A 165 7.23 9.13 16.97
C THR A 165 7.83 7.86 16.36
N PHE A 166 9.14 7.87 16.17
CA PHE A 166 9.91 6.71 15.71
C PHE A 166 9.88 5.61 16.77
N ASP A 167 9.52 4.39 16.39
CA ASP A 167 9.89 3.19 17.14
C ASP A 167 11.21 2.70 16.54
N ASP A 168 12.24 2.54 17.36
CA ASP A 168 13.66 2.39 16.96
C ASP A 168 13.99 1.02 16.32
N ASP A 169 13.00 0.20 15.98
CA ASP A 169 13.17 -1.11 15.37
C ASP A 169 12.85 -1.06 13.86
N ASP A 170 13.81 -0.51 13.10
CA ASP A 170 13.86 -0.56 11.64
C ASP A 170 13.92 -2.02 11.15
N ASP A 171 12.80 -2.60 10.68
CA ASP A 171 12.69 -3.57 9.57
C ASP A 171 11.26 -4.16 9.53
N ILE A 172 10.49 -3.93 8.46
CA ILE A 172 9.27 -4.71 8.18
C ILE A 172 9.52 -5.62 6.98
N ILE A 173 9.73 -6.90 7.27
CA ILE A 173 9.62 -8.01 6.33
C ILE A 173 8.22 -8.60 6.49
N VAL A 174 7.33 -8.40 5.51
CA VAL A 174 6.01 -9.07 5.48
C VAL A 174 6.17 -10.45 4.81
N GLY A 175 6.62 -11.42 5.59
CA GLY A 175 6.54 -12.85 5.24
C GLY A 175 5.38 -13.51 5.98
N THR A 176 4.62 -14.36 5.30
CA THR A 176 3.56 -15.18 5.92
C THR A 176 4.11 -16.26 6.83
#